data_AF-A0A7W1RU79-F1
#
_entry.id   AF-A0A7W1RU79-F1
#
_cell.length_a   1.000
_cell.length_b   1.000
_cell.length_c   1.000
_cell.angle_alpha   90.00
_cell.angle_beta   90.00
_cell.angle_gamma   90.00
#
_symmetry.space_group_name_H-M   'P 1'
#
loop_
_entity.id
_entity.type
_entity.pdbx_description
1 polymer ?
#
loop_
_entity_poly.entity_id
_entity_poly.type
_entity_poly.pdbx_seq_one_letter_code
_entity_poly.pdbx_strand_id
1 'polypeptide(L)' 'LVLAEHAARHGEVDESRKALERLATALRRQRDGAYAEEAERLAWSERGPTGDAVTELAQTVRSNGAS' A
#
# COMPACT_ATOMS: atom_id res chain seq x y z
N LEU A 1 4.72 -0.15 -4.20
CA LEU A 1 3.55 -0.94 -4.66
C LEU A 1 3.95 -2.35 -5.09
N VAL A 2 4.76 -2.52 -6.14
CA VAL A 2 5.21 -3.87 -6.61
C VAL A 2 5.76 -4.77 -5.50
N LEU A 3 6.59 -4.22 -4.59
CA LEU A 3 7.11 -4.97 -3.43
C LEU A 3 6.02 -5.37 -2.42
N ALA A 4 5.05 -4.50 -2.16
CA ALA A 4 3.95 -4.79 -1.25
C ALA A 4 3.02 -5.87 -1.82
N GLU A 5 2.76 -5.82 -3.13
CA GLU A 5 1.96 -6.82 -3.86
C GLU A 5 2.66 -8.19 -3.85
N HIS A 6 3.96 -8.21 -4.11
CA HIS A 6 4.75 -9.44 -4.07
C HIS A 6 4.73 -10.06 -2.68
N ALA A 7 5.08 -9.30 -1.64
CA ALA A 7 5.08 -9.77 -0.27
C ALA A 7 3.70 -10.29 0.18
N ALA A 8 2.63 -9.57 -0.16
CA ALA A 8 1.26 -9.99 0.18
C ALA A 8 0.86 -11.29 -0.53
N ARG A 9 1.26 -11.50 -1.79
CA ARG A 9 0.98 -12.75 -2.54
C ARG A 9 1.74 -13.95 -2.00
N HIS A 10 2.90 -13.73 -1.38
CA HIS A 10 3.72 -14.78 -0.75
C HIS A 10 3.43 -14.97 0.74
N GLY A 11 2.46 -14.24 1.30
CA GLY A 11 2.12 -14.32 2.73
C GLY A 11 3.16 -13.66 3.65
N GLU A 12 4.06 -12.86 3.11
CA GLU A 12 5.09 -12.12 3.85
C GLU A 12 4.49 -10.86 4.47
N VAL A 13 3.68 -11.04 5.51
CA VAL A 13 2.90 -9.97 6.15
C VAL A 13 3.79 -8.81 6.59
N ASP A 14 4.91 -9.07 7.26
CA ASP A 14 5.79 -8.02 7.77
C ASP A 14 6.49 -7.22 6.66
N GLU A 15 6.89 -7.88 5.57
CA GLU A 15 7.48 -7.18 4.42
C GLU A 15 6.43 -6.37 3.66
N SER A 16 5.20 -6.87 3.58
CA SER A 16 4.08 -6.12 3.00
C SER A 16 3.76 -4.88 3.84
N ARG A 17 3.76 -4.98 5.18
CA ARG A 17 3.62 -3.83 6.09
C ARG A 17 4.69 -2.77 5.85
N LYS A 18 5.96 -3.16 5.89
CA LYS A 18 7.09 -2.23 5.66
C LYS A 18 6.99 -1.55 4.28
N ALA A 19 6.56 -2.30 3.27
CA ALA A 19 6.40 -1.76 1.92
C ALA A 19 5.25 -0.73 1.86
N LEU A 20 4.14 -0.96 2.57
CA LEU A 20 3.02 -0.03 2.68
C LEU A 20 3.36 1.22 3.50
N GLU A 21 4.11 1.10 4.61
CA GLU A 21 4.58 2.24 5.40
C GLU A 21 5.50 3.17 4.58
N ARG A 22 6.42 2.57 3.81
CA ARG A 22 7.29 3.30 2.87
C ARG A 22 6.47 4.01 1.79
N LEU A 23 5.42 3.35 1.29
CA LEU A 23 4.50 3.94 0.31
C LEU A 23 3.73 5.13 0.90
N ALA A 24 3.16 4.99 2.10
CA ALA A 24 2.46 6.07 2.79
C ALA A 24 3.36 7.30 2.95
N THR A 25 4.62 7.09 3.35
CA THR A 25 5.63 8.16 3.46
C THR A 25 5.88 8.84 2.10
N ALA A 26 6.00 8.07 1.02
CA ALA A 26 6.23 8.61 -0.32
C ALA A 26 5.02 9.40 -0.87
N LEU A 27 3.80 8.93 -0.59
CA LEU A 27 2.55 9.59 -1.00
C LEU A 27 2.34 10.92 -0.25
N ARG A 28 2.64 10.96 1.05
CA ARG A 28 2.64 12.23 1.83
C ARG A 28 3.56 13.28 1.21
N ARG A 29 4.75 12.87 0.75
CA ARG A 29 5.70 13.78 0.08
C ARG A 29 5.18 14.33 -1.25
N GLN A 30 4.33 13.56 -1.93
CA GLN A 30 3.68 13.94 -3.19
C GLN A 30 2.37 14.74 -2.96
N ARG A 31 1.99 15.01 -1.71
CA ARG A 31 0.72 15.63 -1.29
C ARG A 31 -0.53 14.79 -1.60
N ASP A 32 -0.34 13.49 -1.82
CA ASP A 32 -1.41 12.50 -1.99
C ASP A 32 -1.88 11.95 -0.64
N GLY A 33 -2.44 12.84 0.20
CA GLY A 33 -2.79 12.53 1.58
C GLY A 33 -3.79 11.37 1.73
N ALA A 34 -4.81 11.31 0.89
CA ALA A 34 -5.84 10.27 0.94
C ALA A 34 -5.25 8.87 0.71
N TYR A 35 -4.39 8.71 -0.30
CA TYR A 35 -3.73 7.43 -0.59
C TYR A 35 -2.69 7.07 0.47
N ALA A 36 -2.04 8.06 1.07
CA ALA A 36 -1.12 7.81 2.17
C ALA A 36 -1.83 7.24 3.40
N GLU A 37 -2.99 7.81 3.78
CA GLU A 37 -3.80 7.29 4.88
C GLU A 37 -4.30 5.87 4.60
N GLU A 38 -4.70 5.60 3.35
CA GLU A 38 -5.16 4.28 2.95
C GLU A 38 -4.05 3.22 3.02
N ALA A 39 -2.85 3.56 2.53
CA ALA A 39 -1.67 2.70 2.65
C ALA A 39 -1.31 2.41 4.12
N GLU A 40 -1.41 3.41 4.99
CA GLU A 40 -1.13 3.26 6.42
C GLU A 40 -2.20 2.42 7.13
N ARG A 41 -3.49 2.61 6.82
CA ARG A 41 -4.58 1.75 7.33
C ARG A 41 -4.37 0.29 6.96
N LEU A 42 -3.93 0.02 5.73
CA LEU A 42 -3.66 -1.35 5.28
C LEU A 42 -2.45 -1.96 6.00
N ALA A 43 -1.37 -1.19 6.19
CA ALA A 43 -0.19 -1.65 6.92
C ALA A 43 -0.53 -2.06 8.36
N TRP A 44 -1.38 -1.30 9.04
CA TRP A 44 -1.75 -1.53 10.44
C TRP A 44 -3.06 -2.32 10.63
N SER A 45 -3.56 -2.97 9.58
CA SER A 45 -4.72 -3.83 9.69
C SER A 45 -4.46 -5.03 10.61
N GLU A 46 -5.47 -5.39 11.42
CA GLU A 46 -5.36 -6.43 12.45
C GLU A 46 -4.89 -7.79 11.88
N ARG A 47 -5.42 -8.16 10.71
CA ARG A 47 -5.08 -9.41 10.00
C ARG A 47 -3.85 -9.28 9.09
N GLY A 48 -3.29 -8.08 9.00
CA GLY A 48 -2.24 -7.74 8.03
C GLY A 48 -2.78 -7.52 6.62
N PRO A 49 -1.98 -6.87 5.76
CA PRO A 49 -2.34 -6.58 4.38
C PRO A 49 -2.50 -7.85 3.54
N THR A 50 -3.65 -7.98 2.87
CA THR A 50 -3.93 -9.07 1.92
C THR A 50 -3.49 -8.71 0.51
N GLY A 51 -3.24 -9.72 -0.33
CA GLY A 51 -2.88 -9.51 -1.74
C GLY A 51 -3.90 -8.67 -2.50
N ASP A 52 -5.19 -8.94 -2.29
CA ASP A 52 -6.28 -8.23 -2.96
C ASP A 52 -6.34 -6.76 -2.56
N ALA A 53 -6.26 -6.46 -1.25
CA ALA A 53 -6.35 -5.09 -0.76
C ALA A 53 -5.13 -4.24 -1.19
N VAL A 54 -3.94 -4.85 -1.24
CA VAL A 54 -2.74 -4.17 -1.75
C VAL A 54 -2.84 -3.93 -3.26
N THR A 55 -3.41 -4.88 -4.00
CA THR A 55 -3.63 -4.75 -5.45
C THR A 55 -4.66 -3.66 -5.76
N GLU A 56 -5.74 -3.58 -4.98
CA GLU A 56 -6.76 -2.53 -5.10
C GLU A 56 -6.16 -1.13 -4.88
N LEU A 57 -5.41 -0.94 -3.78
CA LEU A 57 -4.68 0.30 -3.55
C LEU A 57 -3.72 0.65 -4.70
N ALA A 58 -3.02 -0.35 -5.26
CA ALA A 58 -2.11 -0.14 -6.38
C ALA A 58 -2.83 0.36 -7.64
N GLN A 59 -4.02 -0.18 -7.93
CA GLN A 59 -4.85 0.21 -9.05
C GLN A 59 -5.41 1.63 -8.84
N THR A 60 -5.86 1.95 -7.63
CA THR A 60 -6.38 3.27 -7.27
C THR A 60 -5.31 4.36 -7.41
N VAL A 61 -4.10 4.14 -6.86
CA VAL A 61 -2.98 5.09 -6.99
C VAL A 61 -2.57 5.27 -8.44
N ARG A 62 -2.48 4.19 -9.23
CA ARG A 62 -2.09 4.25 -10.64
C ARG A 62 -3.11 4.97 -11.50
N SER A 63 -4.39 4.73 -11.26
CA SER A 63 -5.48 5.33 -12.06
C SER A 63 -5.64 6.82 -11.80
N ASN A 64 -5.33 7.27 -10.58
CA ASN A 64 -5.46 8.68 -10.20
C ASN A 64 -4.16 9.49 -10.33
N GLY A 65 -2.98 8.84 -10.33
CA GLY A 65 -1.69 9.50 -10.60
C GLY A 65 -1.35 9.65 -12.09
N ALA A 66 -2.17 9.09 -12.99
CA ALA A 66 -2.05 9.25 -14.44
C ALA A 66 -2.89 10.43 -15.00
N SER A 67 -3.44 11.27 -14.12
CA SER A 67 -4.21 12.48 -14.46
C SER A 67 -3.37 13.75 -14.28
#